data_AF-A0ABD1CUB6-F1
#
_entry.id   AF-A0ABD1CUB6-F1
#
_cell.length_a   1.000
_cell.length_b   1.000
_cell.length_c   1.000
_cell.angle_alpha   90.00
_cell.angle_beta   90.00
_cell.angle_gamma   90.00
#
_symmetry.space_group_name_H-M   'P 1'
#
loop_
_entity.id
_entity.type
_entity.pdbx_description
1 polymer ?
#
loop_
_entity_poly.entity_id
_entity_poly.type
_entity_poly.pdbx_seq_one_letter_code
_entity_poly.pdbx_strand_id
1 'polypeptide(L)'
;MKFLVPLLFAALVPLVEPSSDAFYADNALFQCGIRKRFGVQLIHHGRTAELGQWPWHAALYHRKDGAQVYKCGGTLIDQRHVLTSGHCVVQRNRMVMNGADLSVHLGRRDLGELSESVQC
;
A
#
# COMPACT_ATOMS: atom_id res chain seq x y z
N MET A 1 0.01 -54.87 31.53
CA MET A 1 0.29 -54.01 32.70
C MET A 1 0.41 -52.57 32.22
N LYS A 2 -0.39 -51.67 32.80
CA LYS A 2 -0.41 -50.23 32.54
C LYS A 2 0.84 -49.59 33.17
N PHE A 3 1.57 -48.77 32.42
CA PHE A 3 2.52 -47.81 33.00
C PHE A 3 2.02 -46.40 32.70
N LEU A 4 1.49 -45.76 33.76
CA LEU A 4 1.34 -44.32 33.89
C LEU A 4 2.76 -43.73 33.85
N VAL A 5 3.03 -42.79 32.94
CA VAL A 5 4.22 -41.93 33.00
C VAL A 5 3.72 -40.47 33.06
N PRO A 6 4.23 -39.66 34.00
CA PRO A 6 3.51 -38.49 34.51
C PRO A 6 3.70 -37.24 33.62
N LEU A 7 2.67 -36.41 33.62
CA LEU A 7 2.60 -35.06 33.07
C LEU A 7 3.51 -34.09 33.83
N LEU A 8 4.83 -34.17 33.66
CA LEU A 8 5.75 -33.13 34.15
C LEU A 8 6.99 -33.15 33.24
N PHE A 9 7.04 -32.21 32.28
CA PHE A 9 8.23 -31.53 31.73
C PHE A 9 7.83 -30.82 30.42
N ALA A 10 6.90 -29.88 30.55
CA ALA A 10 6.71 -28.84 29.56
C ALA A 10 7.85 -27.82 29.72
N ALA A 11 9.03 -28.11 29.17
CA ALA A 11 10.15 -27.16 29.17
C ALA A 11 11.23 -27.51 28.13
N LEU A 12 10.83 -27.72 26.87
CA LEU A 12 11.75 -27.68 25.72
C LEU A 12 11.03 -27.05 24.50
N VAL A 13 10.35 -25.92 24.71
CA VAL A 13 10.05 -25.03 23.59
C VAL A 13 11.36 -24.28 23.28
N PRO A 14 11.95 -24.43 22.09
CA PRO A 14 13.13 -23.67 21.72
C PRO A 14 12.78 -22.19 21.74
N LEU A 15 13.77 -21.35 22.06
CA LEU A 15 13.68 -19.89 21.95
C LEU A 15 13.39 -19.51 20.49
N VAL A 16 12.11 -19.47 20.13
CA VAL A 16 11.63 -18.96 18.83
C VAL A 16 11.77 -17.44 18.89
N GLU A 17 12.59 -16.90 17.98
CA GLU A 17 12.76 -15.47 17.81
C GLU A 17 11.41 -14.80 17.49
N PRO A 18 11.08 -13.63 18.09
CA PRO A 18 9.75 -13.03 18.00
C PRO A 18 9.43 -12.36 16.64
N SER A 19 10.02 -12.81 15.53
CA SER A 19 9.94 -12.08 14.25
C SER A 19 8.89 -12.60 13.26
N SER A 20 8.43 -13.85 13.38
CA SER A 20 7.50 -14.45 12.41
C SER A 20 6.02 -14.33 12.79
N ASP A 21 5.65 -14.47 14.07
CA ASP A 21 4.24 -14.55 14.48
C ASP A 21 3.55 -13.19 14.56
N ALA A 22 4.29 -12.13 14.94
CA ALA A 22 3.79 -10.77 14.91
C ALA A 22 3.60 -10.25 13.47
N PHE A 23 4.51 -10.61 12.57
CA PHE A 23 4.41 -10.26 11.15
C PHE A 23 3.30 -11.05 10.43
N TYR A 24 3.02 -12.27 10.87
CA TYR A 24 1.89 -13.07 10.36
C TYR A 24 0.53 -12.55 10.87
N ALA A 25 0.47 -12.09 12.12
CA ALA A 25 -0.72 -11.44 12.68
C ALA A 25 -1.01 -10.06 12.05
N ASP A 26 0.03 -9.27 11.75
CA ASP A 26 -0.12 -7.97 11.08
C ASP A 26 -0.66 -8.15 9.65
N ASN A 27 -0.11 -9.08 8.87
CA ASN A 27 -0.58 -9.40 7.51
C ASN A 27 -2.02 -9.93 7.45
N ALA A 28 -2.50 -10.59 8.51
CA ALA A 28 -3.90 -11.05 8.59
C ALA A 28 -4.92 -9.90 8.69
N LEU A 29 -4.49 -8.67 8.99
CA LEU A 29 -5.34 -7.47 9.00
C LEU A 29 -5.35 -6.70 7.67
N PHE A 30 -4.46 -7.00 6.73
CA PHE A 30 -4.40 -6.27 5.45
C PHE A 30 -5.44 -6.83 4.47
N GLN A 31 -6.64 -6.26 4.54
CA GLN A 31 -7.73 -6.56 3.62
C GLN A 31 -7.62 -5.69 2.36
N CYS A 32 -7.46 -6.33 1.20
CA CYS A 32 -7.39 -5.63 -0.09
C CYS A 32 -8.77 -5.49 -0.74
N GLY A 33 -8.91 -4.54 -1.68
CA GLY A 33 -10.11 -4.43 -2.53
C GLY A 33 -11.38 -3.89 -1.87
N ILE A 34 -11.33 -3.44 -0.61
CA ILE A 34 -12.49 -2.91 0.12
C ILE A 34 -12.57 -1.38 -0.03
N ARG A 35 -13.74 -0.88 -0.44
CA ARG A 35 -14.03 0.57 -0.50
C ARG A 35 -14.75 1.01 0.77
N LYS A 36 -14.41 2.19 1.30
CA LYS A 36 -15.13 2.79 2.45
C LYS A 36 -16.44 3.47 2.04
N ARG A 37 -16.55 3.84 0.77
CA ARG A 37 -17.73 4.46 0.15
C ARG A 37 -18.09 3.69 -1.11
N PHE A 38 -19.34 3.27 -1.23
CA PHE A 38 -19.86 2.69 -2.47
C PHE A 38 -20.34 3.79 -3.38
N GLY A 39 -20.02 3.68 -4.67
CA GLY A 39 -20.45 4.60 -5.69
C GLY A 39 -21.34 3.92 -6.72
N VAL A 40 -21.98 4.69 -7.61
CA VAL A 40 -22.52 4.14 -8.85
C VAL A 40 -21.42 3.37 -9.59
N GLN A 41 -21.76 2.15 -10.04
CA GLN A 41 -20.82 1.24 -10.70
C GLN A 41 -20.47 1.74 -12.11
N LEU A 42 -21.38 2.47 -12.74
CA LEU A 42 -21.18 3.06 -14.05
C LEU A 42 -20.49 4.43 -13.93
N ILE A 43 -19.34 4.56 -14.58
CA ILE A 43 -18.65 5.84 -14.74
C ILE A 43 -19.07 6.43 -16.08
N HIS A 44 -19.91 7.47 -16.05
CA HIS A 44 -20.32 8.24 -17.23
C HIS A 44 -19.85 9.69 -17.04
N HIS A 45 -19.08 10.24 -17.98
CA HIS A 45 -18.39 11.54 -17.90
C HIS A 45 -17.43 11.76 -16.71
N GLY A 46 -17.22 10.74 -15.88
CA GLY A 46 -16.44 10.89 -14.66
C GLY A 46 -17.18 11.70 -13.60
N ARG A 47 -16.77 11.53 -12.35
CA ARG A 47 -17.23 12.34 -11.23
C ARG A 47 -16.12 12.41 -10.19
N THR A 48 -16.11 13.50 -9.44
CA THR A 48 -15.18 13.65 -8.31
C THR A 48 -15.34 12.48 -7.35
N ALA A 49 -14.23 11.85 -6.98
CA ALA A 49 -14.24 10.76 -6.02
C ALA A 49 -14.48 11.29 -4.61
N GLU A 50 -15.29 10.58 -3.84
CA GLU A 50 -15.45 10.83 -2.40
C GLU A 50 -14.23 10.35 -1.62
N LEU A 51 -14.04 10.92 -0.42
CA LEU A 51 -13.01 10.45 0.51
C LEU A 51 -13.25 8.97 0.87
N GLY A 52 -12.24 8.13 0.69
CA GLY A 52 -12.29 6.69 0.97
C GLY A 52 -12.98 5.84 -0.12
N GLN A 53 -13.38 6.43 -1.25
CA GLN A 53 -14.00 5.69 -2.34
C GLN A 53 -13.01 4.78 -3.07
N TRP A 54 -11.75 5.20 -3.16
CA TRP A 54 -10.67 4.47 -3.82
C TRP A 54 -9.42 4.44 -2.93
N PRO A 55 -9.42 3.67 -1.81
CA PRO A 55 -8.36 3.74 -0.81
C PRO A 55 -6.97 3.36 -1.33
N TRP A 56 -6.91 2.53 -2.35
CA TRP A 56 -5.67 2.09 -2.98
C TRP A 56 -5.13 3.05 -4.04
N HIS A 57 -5.80 4.17 -4.35
CA HIS A 57 -5.31 5.10 -5.35
C HIS A 57 -4.00 5.77 -4.88
N ALA A 58 -2.97 5.69 -5.73
CA ALA A 58 -1.70 6.35 -5.53
C ALA A 58 -1.48 7.41 -6.62
N ALA A 59 -0.96 8.56 -6.22
CA ALA A 59 -0.55 9.63 -7.13
C ALA A 59 0.97 9.65 -7.24
N LEU A 60 1.49 9.53 -8.46
CA LEU A 60 2.92 9.55 -8.76
C LEU A 60 3.31 10.91 -9.31
N TYR A 61 4.32 11.51 -8.70
CA TYR A 61 4.89 12.79 -9.08
C TYR A 61 6.34 12.60 -9.52
N HIS A 62 6.73 13.29 -10.58
CA HIS A 62 8.12 13.36 -11.00
C HIS A 62 8.69 14.70 -10.58
N ARG A 63 9.92 14.68 -10.09
CA ARG A 63 10.67 15.90 -9.85
C ARG A 63 11.15 16.48 -11.18
N LYS A 64 10.70 17.69 -11.50
CA LYS A 64 11.12 18.44 -12.68
C LYS A 64 11.42 19.88 -12.27
N ASP A 65 12.62 20.36 -12.58
CA ASP A 65 13.05 21.73 -12.30
C ASP A 65 12.85 22.15 -10.82
N GLY A 66 13.08 21.22 -9.89
CA GLY A 66 12.90 21.44 -8.45
C GLY A 66 11.45 21.31 -7.94
N ALA A 67 10.46 21.19 -8.83
CA ALA A 67 9.06 21.03 -8.47
C ALA A 67 8.57 19.58 -8.63
N GLN A 68 7.63 19.15 -7.79
CA GLN A 68 6.93 17.88 -7.94
C GLN A 68 5.74 18.06 -8.90
N VAL A 69 5.72 17.31 -10.00
CA VAL A 69 4.69 17.40 -11.04
C VAL A 69 3.96 16.08 -11.13
N TYR A 70 2.63 16.09 -10.98
CA TYR A 70 1.81 14.89 -11.15
C TYR A 70 1.97 14.32 -12.56
N LYS A 71 2.23 13.01 -12.67
CA LYS A 71 2.42 12.33 -13.95
C LYS A 71 1.53 11.12 -14.15
N CYS A 72 1.37 10.30 -13.13
CA CYS A 72 0.70 9.03 -13.26
C CYS A 72 -0.12 8.67 -12.03
N GLY A 73 -1.05 7.74 -12.22
CA GLY A 73 -1.68 7.01 -11.13
C GLY A 73 -0.94 5.70 -10.81
N GLY A 74 -1.28 5.13 -9.66
CA GLY A 74 -0.87 3.80 -9.25
C GLY A 74 -1.90 3.17 -8.30
N THR A 75 -1.64 1.92 -7.93
CA THR A 75 -2.48 1.14 -7.03
C THR A 75 -1.63 0.57 -5.91
N LEU A 76 -1.96 0.88 -4.66
CA LEU A 76 -1.38 0.22 -3.49
C LEU A 76 -1.80 -1.25 -3.49
N ILE A 77 -0.82 -2.16 -3.53
CA ILE A 77 -1.07 -3.60 -3.55
C ILE A 77 -0.69 -4.29 -2.24
N ASP A 78 0.18 -3.67 -1.44
CA ASP A 78 0.49 -4.05 -0.06
C ASP A 78 1.04 -2.84 0.72
N GLN A 79 1.60 -3.07 1.91
CA GLN A 79 2.14 -2.01 2.77
C GLN A 79 3.28 -1.17 2.16
N ARG A 80 4.00 -1.70 1.17
CA ARG A 80 5.28 -1.14 0.68
C ARG A 80 5.36 -1.05 -0.84
N HIS A 81 4.40 -1.62 -1.56
CA HIS A 81 4.43 -1.70 -3.02
C HIS A 81 3.22 -1.02 -3.65
N VAL A 82 3.52 -0.18 -4.66
CA VAL A 82 2.53 0.45 -5.53
C VAL A 82 2.76 -0.05 -6.95
N LEU A 83 1.72 -0.62 -7.54
CA LEU A 83 1.69 -1.03 -8.94
C LEU A 83 1.38 0.18 -9.83
N THR A 84 2.15 0.35 -10.91
CA THR A 84 1.93 1.40 -11.92
C THR A 84 2.38 0.92 -13.30
N SER A 85 2.27 1.77 -14.33
CA SER A 85 2.77 1.46 -15.67
C SER A 85 4.28 1.69 -15.77
N GLY A 86 4.98 0.85 -16.53
CA GLY A 86 6.43 0.98 -16.74
C GLY A 86 6.85 2.34 -17.32
N HIS A 87 6.05 2.94 -18.21
CA HIS A 87 6.37 4.25 -18.78
C HIS A 87 6.28 5.41 -17.76
N CYS A 88 5.67 5.17 -16.60
CA CYS A 88 5.66 6.12 -15.48
C CYS A 88 6.94 6.07 -14.65
N VAL A 89 7.75 5.02 -14.75
CA VAL A 89 8.96 4.82 -13.95
C VAL A 89 10.24 4.60 -14.79
N VAL A 90 10.09 4.50 -16.10
CA VAL A 90 11.16 4.29 -17.07
C VAL A 90 11.21 5.46 -18.06
N GLN A 91 12.38 6.05 -18.23
CA GLN A 91 12.63 7.14 -19.18
C GLN A 91 12.65 6.62 -20.63
N ARG A 92 12.56 7.54 -21.62
CA ARG A 92 12.54 7.19 -23.05
C ARG A 92 13.75 6.38 -23.53
N ASN A 93 14.90 6.57 -22.87
CA ASN A 93 16.13 5.82 -23.11
C ASN A 93 16.15 4.42 -22.43
N ARG A 94 15.02 3.95 -21.91
CA ARG A 94 14.85 2.70 -21.16
C ARG A 94 15.59 2.64 -19.82
N MET A 95 16.09 3.78 -19.31
CA MET A 95 16.67 3.84 -17.97
C MET A 95 15.57 4.00 -16.92
N VAL A 96 15.66 3.22 -15.85
CA VAL A 96 14.81 3.36 -14.67
C VAL A 96 15.11 4.71 -14.02
N MET A 97 14.07 5.44 -13.63
CA MET A 97 14.24 6.72 -12.94
C MET A 97 14.89 6.53 -11.57
N ASN A 98 15.64 7.53 -11.13
CA ASN A 98 16.16 7.57 -9.76
C ASN A 98 14.99 7.73 -8.78
N GLY A 99 14.99 6.96 -7.69
CA GLY A 99 13.98 7.08 -6.64
C GLY A 99 13.86 8.49 -6.04
N ALA A 100 14.95 9.27 -6.03
CA ALA A 100 14.92 10.66 -5.57
C ALA A 100 14.10 11.60 -6.47
N ASP A 101 13.84 11.21 -7.71
CA ASP A 101 13.06 11.98 -8.68
C ASP A 101 11.61 11.48 -8.79
N LEU A 102 11.22 10.51 -7.97
CA LEU A 102 9.88 9.93 -7.92
C LEU A 102 9.30 10.08 -6.52
N SER A 103 8.12 10.66 -6.39
CA SER A 103 7.35 10.61 -5.15
C SER A 103 5.99 9.96 -5.38
N VAL A 104 5.54 9.19 -4.38
CA VAL A 104 4.27 8.47 -4.40
C VAL A 104 3.46 8.93 -3.20
N HIS A 105 2.28 9.51 -3.46
CA HIS A 105 1.39 10.01 -2.42
C HIS A 105 0.13 9.15 -2.40
N LEU A 106 -0.25 8.65 -1.22
CA LEU A 106 -1.44 7.84 -0.98
C LEU A 106 -2.51 8.66 -0.26
N GLY A 107 -3.77 8.21 -0.33
CA GLY A 107 -4.89 8.84 0.37
C GLY A 107 -5.26 10.24 -0.12
N ARG A 108 -4.68 10.73 -1.22
CA ARG A 108 -4.95 12.07 -1.73
C ARG A 108 -6.23 12.08 -2.58
N ARG A 109 -7.16 12.98 -2.29
CA ARG A 109 -8.27 13.32 -3.21
C ARG A 109 -7.91 14.44 -4.16
N ASP A 110 -7.24 15.46 -3.62
CA ASP A 110 -6.84 16.65 -4.35
C ASP A 110 -5.32 16.65 -4.57
N LEU A 111 -4.93 16.81 -5.83
CA LEU A 111 -3.54 16.80 -6.27
C LEU A 111 -2.86 18.16 -6.13
N GLY A 112 -3.63 19.25 -5.95
CA GLY A 112 -3.15 20.62 -5.77
C GLY A 112 -3.04 21.07 -4.30
N GLU A 113 -3.70 20.40 -3.37
CA GLU A 113 -3.74 20.80 -1.96
C GLU A 113 -2.70 20.05 -1.11
N LEU A 114 -1.62 20.72 -0.69
CA LEU A 114 -0.46 20.05 -0.09
C LEU A 114 -0.67 19.49 1.33
N SER A 115 -1.74 19.82 2.09
CA SER A 115 -1.77 19.46 3.52
C SER A 115 -3.09 19.06 4.21
N GLU A 116 -4.30 19.08 3.63
CA GLU A 116 -5.53 18.83 4.45
C GLU A 116 -6.46 17.70 4.00
N SER A 117 -6.18 17.01 2.88
CA SER A 117 -7.10 16.01 2.30
C SER A 117 -6.50 14.59 2.21
N VAL A 118 -5.82 14.12 3.26
CA VAL A 118 -5.33 12.72 3.33
C VAL A 118 -6.43 11.83 3.91
N GLN A 119 -6.89 10.88 3.10
CA GLN A 119 -7.86 9.85 3.44
C GLN A 119 -7.16 8.77 4.27
N CYS A 120 -7.44 8.72 5.57
CA CYS A 120 -7.14 7.57 6.41
C CYS A 120 -8.20 6.49 6.24
#